data_AF-A0A835XYF8-F1
#
_entry.id   AF-A0A835XYF8-F1
#
_cell.length_a   1.000
_cell.length_b   1.000
_cell.length_c   1.000
_cell.angle_alpha   90.00
_cell.angle_beta   90.00
_cell.angle_gamma   90.00
#
_symmetry.space_group_name_H-M   'P 1'
#
loop_
_entity.id
_entity.type
_entity.pdbx_description
1 polymer ?
#
loop_
_entity_poly.entity_id
_entity_poly.type
_entity_poly.pdbx_seq_one_letter_code
_entity_poly.pdbx_strand_id
1 'polypeptide(L)'
;MAGPSWDYKRIVALRAPRVYVIVWHAGATEEPKARIQAFQAGARMVTHDPEHLAEALGLIAGIRGTGAHECPWCGLAGLSALELWQHQPLYHIYERDKTDVCCPVCSKATSRLTRHINLTHGPEAKVDERTGVFALAIVRRPSDGKFLMVQERYHEGYWVPGGGVDPGESLMEVTGILTIEASHHGAWRRIIFLAEPLPGSEHRCKTLPDVESAGACWVAAAEVAQLPLRCESEPLTWIPHVAGGGPVLPLDPAVVPQLGRVFPDYTL
;
A
#
# COMPACT_ATOMS: atom_id res chain seq x y z
N MET A 1 -29.55 10.28 3.95
CA MET A 1 -30.06 8.90 4.01
C MET A 1 -28.91 8.02 4.45
N ALA A 2 -29.00 7.34 5.59
CA ALA A 2 -27.97 6.36 5.97
C ALA A 2 -28.04 5.22 4.94
N GLY A 3 -26.92 4.93 4.27
CA GLY A 3 -26.83 3.79 3.37
C GLY A 3 -27.17 2.49 4.10
N PRO A 4 -27.49 1.40 3.38
CA PRO A 4 -27.77 0.12 4.00
C PRO A 4 -26.65 -0.26 4.97
N SER A 5 -27.03 -0.56 6.22
CA SER A 5 -26.09 -1.02 7.24
C SER A 5 -25.44 -2.33 6.77
N TRP A 6 -24.13 -2.30 6.57
CA TRP A 6 -23.33 -3.44 6.15
C TRP A 6 -23.44 -4.59 7.16
N ASP A 7 -23.86 -5.77 6.70
CA ASP A 7 -23.85 -6.99 7.52
C ASP A 7 -22.49 -7.70 7.45
N TYR A 8 -21.52 -7.16 8.16
CA TYR A 8 -20.18 -7.77 8.29
C TYR A 8 -20.20 -9.15 8.94
N LYS A 9 -21.32 -9.58 9.56
CA LYS A 9 -21.43 -10.89 10.22
C LYS A 9 -21.22 -12.04 9.25
N ARG A 10 -21.59 -11.87 7.97
CA ARG A 10 -21.34 -12.88 6.94
C ARG A 10 -19.86 -13.08 6.65
N ILE A 11 -19.09 -11.98 6.59
CA ILE A 11 -17.63 -12.05 6.41
C ILE A 11 -17.01 -12.76 7.61
N VAL A 12 -17.43 -12.38 8.82
CA VAL A 12 -16.98 -13.02 10.07
C VAL A 12 -17.30 -14.52 10.07
N ALA A 13 -18.50 -14.91 9.64
CA ALA A 13 -18.91 -16.32 9.58
C ALA A 13 -18.08 -17.14 8.57
N LEU A 14 -17.55 -16.51 7.53
CA LEU A 14 -16.68 -17.14 6.52
C LEU A 14 -15.20 -17.11 6.90
N ARG A 15 -14.85 -16.47 8.04
CA ARG A 15 -13.45 -16.33 8.45
C ARG A 15 -12.87 -17.69 8.80
N ALA A 16 -12.02 -18.17 7.92
CA ALA A 16 -11.16 -19.33 8.17
C ALA A 16 -9.75 -19.04 7.65
N PRO A 17 -8.69 -19.60 8.28
CA PRO A 17 -7.30 -19.23 7.94
C PRO A 17 -6.94 -19.44 6.47
N ARG A 18 -7.55 -20.45 5.83
CA ARG A 18 -7.26 -20.88 4.45
C ARG A 18 -8.29 -20.38 3.42
N VAL A 19 -9.33 -19.68 3.86
CA VAL A 19 -10.38 -19.18 2.97
C VAL A 19 -10.03 -17.77 2.51
N TYR A 20 -10.12 -17.55 1.20
CA TYR A 20 -9.94 -16.25 0.59
C TYR A 20 -11.29 -15.56 0.41
N VAL A 21 -11.60 -14.58 1.25
CA VAL A 21 -12.87 -13.84 1.18
C VAL A 21 -12.69 -12.56 0.36
N ILE A 22 -13.38 -12.49 -0.77
CA ILE A 22 -13.45 -11.30 -1.63
C ILE A 22 -14.79 -10.60 -1.39
N VAL A 23 -14.74 -9.31 -1.06
CA VAL A 23 -15.92 -8.44 -1.05
C VAL A 23 -16.02 -7.74 -2.39
N TRP A 24 -16.92 -8.22 -3.24
CA TRP A 24 -17.23 -7.61 -4.54
C TRP A 24 -18.31 -6.53 -4.37
N HIS A 25 -17.91 -5.25 -4.22
CA HIS A 25 -18.87 -4.17 -4.01
C HIS A 25 -18.28 -2.77 -4.31
N ALA A 26 -18.98 -1.98 -5.15
CA ALA A 26 -18.54 -0.63 -5.53
C ALA A 26 -18.41 0.31 -4.33
N GLY A 27 -19.45 0.38 -3.49
CA GLY A 27 -19.47 1.19 -2.27
C GLY A 27 -18.30 0.91 -1.30
N ALA A 28 -18.07 -0.33 -0.86
CA ALA A 28 -16.92 -0.63 0.01
C ALA A 28 -15.56 -0.44 -0.66
N THR A 29 -15.50 -0.40 -2.00
CA THR A 29 -14.24 -0.08 -2.69
C THR A 29 -13.91 1.41 -2.55
N GLU A 30 -14.91 2.28 -2.64
CA GLU A 30 -14.75 3.75 -2.60
C GLU A 30 -14.98 4.37 -1.20
N GLU A 31 -15.59 3.65 -0.26
CA GLU A 31 -15.87 4.14 1.09
C GLU A 31 -14.81 3.62 2.08
N PRO A 32 -13.91 4.47 2.60
CA PRO A 32 -12.74 4.02 3.35
C PRO A 32 -13.10 3.29 4.65
N LYS A 33 -14.16 3.75 5.35
CA LYS A 33 -14.65 3.09 6.57
C LYS A 33 -15.19 1.70 6.27
N ALA A 34 -15.96 1.53 5.19
CA ALA A 34 -16.49 0.24 4.82
C ALA A 34 -15.40 -0.73 4.37
N ARG A 35 -14.42 -0.23 3.58
CA ARG A 35 -13.25 -1.01 3.17
C ARG A 35 -12.50 -1.60 4.36
N ILE A 36 -12.10 -0.74 5.31
CA ILE A 36 -11.30 -1.21 6.44
C ILE A 36 -12.10 -2.13 7.38
N GLN A 37 -13.40 -1.87 7.56
CA GLN A 37 -14.29 -2.73 8.33
C GLN A 37 -14.44 -4.12 7.69
N ALA A 38 -14.49 -4.20 6.36
CA ALA A 38 -14.51 -5.49 5.66
C ALA A 38 -13.22 -6.30 5.93
N PHE A 39 -12.05 -5.67 5.85
CA PHE A 39 -10.79 -6.32 6.21
C PHE A 39 -10.72 -6.73 7.69
N GLN A 40 -11.19 -5.88 8.60
CA GLN A 40 -11.30 -6.21 10.03
C GLN A 40 -12.24 -7.39 10.29
N ALA A 41 -13.29 -7.53 9.48
CA ALA A 41 -14.23 -8.64 9.54
C ALA A 41 -13.66 -9.95 8.96
N GLY A 42 -12.54 -9.91 8.23
CA GLY A 42 -11.87 -11.08 7.67
C GLY A 42 -11.81 -11.13 6.15
N ALA A 43 -12.22 -10.08 5.43
CA ALA A 43 -11.97 -9.98 3.99
C ALA A 43 -10.46 -9.96 3.72
N ARG A 44 -10.06 -10.59 2.62
CA ARG A 44 -8.69 -10.55 2.09
C ARG A 44 -8.55 -9.60 0.92
N MET A 45 -9.67 -9.24 0.29
CA MET A 45 -9.74 -8.27 -0.79
C MET A 45 -11.10 -7.59 -0.78
N VAL A 46 -11.11 -6.30 -1.11
CA VAL A 46 -12.32 -5.51 -1.33
C VAL A 46 -12.17 -4.83 -2.69
N THR A 47 -13.03 -5.18 -3.64
CA THR A 47 -12.93 -4.72 -5.03
C THR A 47 -14.29 -4.59 -5.69
N HIS A 48 -14.37 -3.84 -6.77
CA HIS A 48 -15.45 -3.90 -7.76
C HIS A 48 -14.87 -3.83 -9.17
N ASP A 49 -13.62 -4.26 -9.29
CA ASP A 49 -12.81 -4.15 -10.48
C ASP A 49 -12.65 -5.55 -11.08
N PRO A 50 -13.19 -5.80 -12.28
CA PRO A 50 -13.22 -7.14 -12.86
C PRO A 50 -11.82 -7.66 -13.19
N GLU A 51 -10.88 -6.78 -13.52
CA GLU A 51 -9.50 -7.17 -13.84
C GLU A 51 -8.79 -7.61 -12.57
N HIS A 52 -8.90 -6.83 -11.48
CA HIS A 52 -8.33 -7.20 -10.20
C HIS A 52 -8.96 -8.49 -9.63
N LEU A 53 -10.26 -8.71 -9.81
CA LEU A 53 -10.91 -9.96 -9.42
C LEU A 53 -10.38 -11.14 -10.25
N ALA A 54 -10.30 -11.00 -11.57
CA ALA A 54 -9.78 -12.05 -12.44
C ALA A 54 -8.33 -12.42 -12.08
N GLU A 55 -7.50 -11.41 -11.81
CA GLU A 55 -6.12 -11.60 -11.35
C GLU A 55 -6.06 -12.34 -10.01
N ALA A 56 -6.84 -11.91 -9.00
CA ALA A 56 -6.91 -12.58 -7.71
C ALA A 56 -7.30 -14.06 -7.85
N LEU A 57 -8.35 -14.34 -8.63
CA LEU A 57 -8.81 -15.71 -8.89
C LEU A 57 -7.76 -16.53 -9.64
N GLY A 58 -7.04 -15.91 -10.58
CA GLY A 58 -5.93 -16.53 -11.30
C GLY A 58 -4.78 -16.92 -10.37
N LEU A 59 -4.38 -16.02 -9.46
CA LEU A 59 -3.35 -16.29 -8.45
C LEU A 59 -3.78 -17.43 -7.50
N ILE A 60 -5.02 -17.41 -7.02
CA ILE A 60 -5.57 -18.45 -6.13
C ILE A 60 -5.62 -19.79 -6.85
N ALA A 61 -6.17 -19.82 -8.06
CA ALA A 61 -6.25 -21.04 -8.88
C ALA A 61 -4.87 -21.51 -9.36
N GLY A 62 -3.85 -20.65 -9.33
CA GLY A 62 -2.46 -20.95 -9.65
C GLY A 62 -1.77 -21.82 -8.61
N ILE A 63 -2.22 -21.79 -7.35
CA ILE A 63 -1.65 -22.60 -6.26
C ILE A 63 -2.03 -24.07 -6.48
N ARG A 64 -1.04 -24.92 -6.74
CA ARG A 64 -1.15 -26.37 -7.01
C ARG A 64 -1.07 -27.20 -5.74
N GLY A 65 -0.34 -26.75 -4.73
CA GLY A 65 -0.21 -27.48 -3.47
C GLY A 65 0.70 -28.73 -3.56
N THR A 66 1.69 -28.72 -4.46
CA THR A 66 2.61 -29.84 -4.69
C THR A 66 4.04 -29.62 -4.17
N GLY A 67 4.31 -28.50 -3.51
CA GLY A 67 5.59 -28.18 -2.89
C GLY A 67 5.78 -28.77 -1.49
N ALA A 68 6.82 -28.31 -0.79
CA ALA A 68 7.27 -28.90 0.48
C ALA A 68 7.06 -27.98 1.71
N HIS A 69 6.55 -26.76 1.51
CA HIS A 69 6.47 -25.76 2.56
C HIS A 69 5.05 -25.61 3.09
N GLU A 70 4.97 -25.18 4.35
CA GLU A 70 3.72 -24.83 5.03
C GLU A 70 3.70 -23.33 5.31
N CYS A 71 2.54 -22.69 5.06
CA CYS A 71 2.35 -21.29 5.38
C CYS A 71 2.26 -21.09 6.91
N PRO A 72 3.12 -20.27 7.53
CA PRO A 72 3.15 -20.10 8.99
C PRO A 72 1.97 -19.26 9.54
N TRP A 73 1.14 -18.67 8.67
CA TRP A 73 -0.05 -17.93 9.08
C TRP A 73 -1.31 -18.80 9.12
N CYS A 74 -1.51 -19.67 8.12
CA CYS A 74 -2.75 -20.46 8.00
C CYS A 74 -2.56 -21.99 7.99
N GLY A 75 -1.32 -22.45 8.08
CA GLY A 75 -0.97 -23.87 8.01
C GLY A 75 -1.33 -24.51 6.67
N LEU A 76 -1.46 -23.74 5.58
CA LEU A 76 -1.62 -24.31 4.24
C LEU A 76 -0.31 -24.99 3.85
N ALA A 77 -0.34 -26.31 3.79
CA ALA A 77 0.81 -27.14 3.41
C ALA A 77 0.85 -27.38 1.90
N GLY A 78 2.00 -27.89 1.42
CA GLY A 78 2.18 -28.23 0.02
C GLY A 78 2.59 -27.04 -0.85
N LEU A 79 3.05 -25.92 -0.29
CA LEU A 79 3.45 -24.76 -1.07
C LEU A 79 4.89 -24.92 -1.56
N SER A 80 5.15 -24.60 -2.82
CA SER A 80 6.50 -24.28 -3.29
C SER A 80 6.96 -22.93 -2.73
N ALA A 81 8.25 -22.61 -2.85
CA ALA A 81 8.77 -21.32 -2.41
C ALA A 81 8.04 -20.15 -3.10
N LEU A 82 7.80 -20.29 -4.40
CA LEU A 82 7.09 -19.28 -5.20
C LEU A 82 5.60 -19.19 -4.83
N GLU A 83 4.91 -20.31 -4.62
CA GLU A 83 3.52 -20.28 -4.18
C GLU A 83 3.38 -19.68 -2.78
N LEU A 84 4.33 -19.95 -1.86
CA LEU A 84 4.36 -19.30 -0.56
C LEU A 84 4.59 -17.79 -0.68
N TRP A 85 5.49 -17.37 -1.57
CA TRP A 85 5.74 -15.97 -1.89
C TRP A 85 4.48 -15.26 -2.42
N GLN A 86 3.72 -15.89 -3.33
CA GLN A 86 2.45 -15.35 -3.83
C GLN A 86 1.34 -15.37 -2.77
N HIS A 87 1.24 -16.46 -2.02
CA HIS A 87 0.19 -16.69 -1.03
C HIS A 87 0.27 -15.71 0.14
N GLN A 88 1.47 -15.41 0.63
CA GLN A 88 1.66 -14.59 1.83
C GLN A 88 1.00 -13.21 1.73
N PRO A 89 1.35 -12.34 0.77
CA PRO A 89 0.73 -11.01 0.69
C PRO A 89 -0.77 -11.14 0.37
N LEU A 90 -1.13 -12.05 -0.53
CA LEU A 90 -2.52 -12.21 -0.95
C LEU A 90 -3.43 -12.52 0.25
N TYR A 91 -3.10 -13.53 1.06
CA TYR A 91 -3.93 -14.00 2.17
C TYR A 91 -3.69 -13.29 3.50
N HIS A 92 -2.48 -12.78 3.74
CA HIS A 92 -2.03 -12.38 5.07
C HIS A 92 -1.54 -10.94 5.17
N ILE A 93 -1.73 -10.10 4.14
CA ILE A 93 -1.31 -8.69 4.16
C ILE A 93 -1.77 -7.93 5.41
N TYR A 94 -2.97 -8.23 5.89
CA TYR A 94 -3.56 -7.51 7.01
C TYR A 94 -3.24 -8.14 8.37
N GLU A 95 -2.63 -9.33 8.40
CA GLU A 95 -2.20 -10.00 9.63
C GLU A 95 -0.79 -9.55 10.03
N ARG A 96 -0.49 -9.51 11.34
CA ARG A 96 0.85 -9.18 11.81
C ARG A 96 1.91 -10.14 11.26
N ASP A 97 3.12 -9.60 11.07
CA ASP A 97 4.29 -10.40 10.70
C ASP A 97 4.59 -11.47 11.76
N LYS A 98 5.21 -12.57 11.33
CA LYS A 98 5.66 -13.64 12.23
C LYS A 98 7.10 -13.38 12.64
N THR A 99 7.34 -13.37 13.95
CA THR A 99 8.67 -13.08 14.54
C THR A 99 9.25 -14.25 15.32
N ASP A 100 8.44 -15.28 15.53
CA ASP A 100 8.68 -16.44 16.38
C ASP A 100 8.89 -17.74 15.59
N VAL A 101 9.00 -17.65 14.26
CA VAL A 101 9.20 -18.79 13.36
C VAL A 101 10.35 -18.53 12.40
N CYS A 102 11.08 -19.59 12.05
CA CYS A 102 12.05 -19.53 10.97
C CYS A 102 11.36 -19.50 9.61
N CYS A 103 12.05 -18.99 8.59
CA CYS A 103 11.56 -19.09 7.23
C CYS A 103 11.34 -20.56 6.82
N PRO A 104 10.15 -20.95 6.35
CA PRO A 104 9.88 -22.33 5.97
C PRO A 104 10.62 -22.78 4.71
N VAL A 105 11.18 -21.84 3.93
CA VAL A 105 11.93 -22.13 2.70
C VAL A 105 13.41 -22.38 2.97
N CYS A 106 14.06 -21.55 3.77
CA CYS A 106 15.52 -21.61 4.00
C CYS A 106 15.93 -21.74 5.47
N SER A 107 14.98 -21.91 6.38
CA SER A 107 15.19 -22.07 7.83
C SER A 107 15.89 -20.89 8.52
N LYS A 108 16.06 -19.75 7.84
CA LYS A 108 16.67 -18.55 8.41
C LYS A 108 15.74 -17.91 9.45
N ALA A 109 16.26 -17.66 10.65
CA ALA A 109 15.59 -16.84 11.65
C ALA A 109 15.57 -15.37 11.22
N THR A 110 14.42 -14.72 11.34
CA THR A 110 14.23 -13.31 10.97
C THR A 110 13.14 -12.68 11.83
N SER A 111 13.29 -11.39 12.14
CA SER A 111 12.26 -10.61 12.82
C SER A 111 11.22 -10.01 11.86
N ARG A 112 11.37 -10.23 10.55
CA ARG A 112 10.49 -9.72 9.49
C ARG A 112 10.29 -10.79 8.43
N LEU A 113 9.48 -11.80 8.74
CA LEU A 113 9.32 -12.98 7.88
C LEU A 113 8.70 -12.62 6.53
N THR A 114 7.64 -11.82 6.53
CA THR A 114 7.01 -11.30 5.30
C THR A 114 8.04 -10.67 4.37
N ARG A 115 8.85 -9.74 4.88
CA ARG A 115 9.89 -9.05 4.08
C ARG A 115 10.95 -10.03 3.60
N HIS A 116 11.37 -10.97 4.43
CA HIS A 116 12.36 -11.98 4.02
C HIS A 116 11.84 -12.87 2.89
N ILE A 117 10.61 -13.38 2.99
CA ILE A 117 9.99 -14.18 1.93
C ILE A 117 9.95 -13.37 0.62
N ASN A 118 9.49 -12.13 0.69
CA ASN A 118 9.31 -11.28 -0.49
C ASN A 118 10.62 -10.88 -1.19
N LEU A 119 11.69 -10.67 -0.42
CA LEU A 119 12.99 -10.31 -0.99
C LEU A 119 13.82 -11.51 -1.46
N THR A 120 13.68 -12.67 -0.81
CA THR A 120 14.60 -13.81 -1.03
C THR A 120 14.00 -14.94 -1.86
N HIS A 121 12.68 -15.15 -1.79
CA HIS A 121 12.02 -16.34 -2.35
C HIS A 121 10.99 -16.01 -3.45
N GLY A 122 11.00 -14.78 -3.96
CA GLY A 122 10.25 -14.40 -5.14
C GLY A 122 10.87 -14.94 -6.43
N PRO A 123 10.29 -14.62 -7.61
CA PRO A 123 10.86 -14.98 -8.91
C PRO A 123 12.30 -14.53 -9.08
N GLU A 124 12.60 -13.35 -8.53
CA GLU A 124 13.92 -12.75 -8.51
C GLU A 124 14.25 -12.30 -7.08
N ALA A 125 15.46 -12.59 -6.63
CA ALA A 125 15.95 -12.13 -5.35
C ALA A 125 16.25 -10.63 -5.43
N LYS A 126 15.71 -9.85 -4.48
CA LYS A 126 15.89 -8.41 -4.39
C LYS A 126 16.80 -8.05 -3.21
N VAL A 127 17.63 -7.04 -3.42
CA VAL A 127 18.39 -6.40 -2.34
C VAL A 127 17.57 -5.21 -1.84
N ASP A 128 17.43 -5.09 -0.53
CA ASP A 128 16.77 -3.92 0.07
C ASP A 128 17.83 -2.85 0.35
N GLU A 129 18.06 -2.02 -0.66
CA GLU A 129 19.01 -0.91 -0.58
C GLU A 129 18.34 0.29 0.08
N ARG A 130 18.75 0.59 1.30
CA ARG A 130 18.28 1.78 2.01
C ARG A 130 19.13 2.99 1.66
N THR A 131 18.69 3.73 0.67
CA THR A 131 19.31 5.00 0.22
C THR A 131 19.16 6.13 1.25
N GLY A 132 18.21 5.99 2.19
CA GLY A 132 17.82 7.07 3.10
C GLY A 132 17.01 8.17 2.42
N VAL A 133 16.59 7.95 1.17
CA VAL A 133 15.80 8.87 0.37
C VAL A 133 14.37 8.36 0.31
N PHE A 134 13.42 9.25 0.60
CA PHE A 134 11.99 8.93 0.59
C PHE A 134 11.20 9.92 -0.25
N ALA A 135 10.20 9.42 -0.97
CA ALA A 135 9.24 10.23 -1.70
C ALA A 135 7.83 9.88 -1.22
N LEU A 136 7.04 10.90 -0.91
CA LEU A 136 5.61 10.77 -0.63
C LEU A 136 4.82 11.59 -1.67
N ALA A 137 3.61 11.17 -1.98
CA ALA A 137 2.73 11.88 -2.90
C ALA A 137 1.36 12.12 -2.27
N ILE A 138 0.93 13.38 -2.27
CA ILE A 138 -0.45 13.78 -1.99
C ILE A 138 -1.17 13.83 -3.32
N VAL A 139 -1.84 12.73 -3.68
CA VAL A 139 -2.51 12.60 -4.97
C VAL A 139 -3.94 13.11 -4.84
N ARG A 140 -4.29 14.17 -5.58
CA ARG A 140 -5.65 14.73 -5.61
C ARG A 140 -6.33 14.39 -6.93
N ARG A 141 -7.52 13.80 -6.87
CA ARG A 141 -8.34 13.50 -8.04
C ARG A 141 -9.04 14.76 -8.53
N PRO A 142 -8.80 15.23 -9.77
CA PRO A 142 -9.35 16.50 -10.25
C PRO A 142 -10.88 16.53 -10.31
N SER A 143 -11.53 15.38 -10.57
CA SER A 143 -12.97 15.32 -10.80
C SER A 143 -13.83 15.62 -9.58
N ASP A 144 -13.35 15.32 -8.37
CA ASP A 144 -14.12 15.50 -7.12
C ASP A 144 -13.27 16.02 -5.95
N GLY A 145 -11.98 16.27 -6.17
CA GLY A 145 -11.07 16.79 -5.17
C GLY A 145 -10.72 15.81 -4.05
N LYS A 146 -11.06 14.52 -4.18
CA LYS A 146 -10.67 13.49 -3.20
C LYS A 146 -9.19 13.15 -3.29
N PHE A 147 -8.67 12.51 -2.25
CA PHE A 147 -7.26 12.18 -2.09
C PHE A 147 -7.04 10.68 -2.06
N LEU A 148 -5.98 10.21 -2.72
CA LEU A 148 -5.63 8.79 -2.71
C LEU A 148 -5.06 8.42 -1.34
N MET A 149 -5.66 7.44 -0.68
CA MET A 149 -5.15 6.86 0.56
C MET A 149 -4.93 5.37 0.37
N VAL A 150 -3.76 4.90 0.78
CA VAL A 150 -3.35 3.50 0.75
C VAL A 150 -3.75 2.86 2.07
N GLN A 151 -4.48 1.75 2.02
CA GLN A 151 -4.72 0.91 3.17
C GLN A 151 -3.47 0.05 3.42
N GLU A 152 -2.77 0.39 4.49
CA GLU A 152 -1.53 -0.27 4.89
C GLU A 152 -1.78 -1.70 5.39
N ARG A 153 -0.69 -2.46 5.39
CA ARG A 153 -0.63 -3.78 5.97
C ARG A 153 -0.80 -3.78 7.49
N TYR A 154 -0.91 -4.96 8.07
CA TYR A 154 -0.78 -5.18 9.53
C TYR A 154 -1.77 -4.41 10.43
N HIS A 155 -2.96 -4.07 9.93
CA HIS A 155 -3.92 -3.22 10.64
C HIS A 155 -3.40 -1.80 10.96
N GLU A 156 -2.41 -1.30 10.23
CA GLU A 156 -1.85 0.04 10.48
C GLU A 156 -2.80 1.17 10.04
N GLY A 157 -3.85 0.88 9.28
CA GLY A 157 -4.83 1.88 8.85
C GLY A 157 -4.45 2.48 7.49
N TYR A 158 -4.74 3.76 7.30
CA TYR A 158 -4.49 4.47 6.05
C TYR A 158 -3.23 5.32 6.10
N TRP A 159 -2.58 5.45 4.95
CA TRP A 159 -1.43 6.31 4.73
C TRP A 159 -1.45 6.93 3.34
N VAL A 160 -0.63 7.96 3.12
CA VAL A 160 -0.43 8.53 1.78
C VAL A 160 0.51 7.64 0.97
N PRO A 161 0.37 7.57 -0.37
CA PRO A 161 1.33 6.87 -1.22
C PRO A 161 2.76 7.37 -1.00
N GLY A 162 3.71 6.43 -0.91
CA GLY A 162 5.12 6.77 -0.85
C GLY A 162 5.99 5.65 -0.29
N GLY A 163 7.31 5.83 -0.41
CA GLY A 163 8.28 4.80 -0.10
C GLY A 163 9.72 5.29 -0.14
N GLY A 164 10.65 4.36 0.03
CA GLY A 164 12.07 4.61 -0.27
C GLY A 164 12.26 4.73 -1.78
N VAL A 165 13.23 5.54 -2.19
CA VAL A 165 13.57 5.75 -3.61
C VAL A 165 14.81 4.93 -3.92
N ASP A 166 14.72 4.06 -4.91
CA ASP A 166 15.83 3.21 -5.33
C ASP A 166 16.89 4.03 -6.09
N PRO A 167 18.17 3.62 -6.08
CA PRO A 167 19.21 4.32 -6.83
C PRO A 167 18.89 4.40 -8.33
N GLY A 168 18.95 5.62 -8.88
CA GLY A 168 18.71 5.86 -10.30
C GLY A 168 17.23 5.99 -10.69
N GLU A 169 16.29 5.85 -9.77
CA GLU A 169 14.90 6.20 -10.03
C GLU A 169 14.75 7.70 -10.30
N SER A 170 13.80 8.05 -11.15
CA SER A 170 13.43 9.43 -11.41
C SER A 170 12.36 9.87 -10.42
N LEU A 171 12.40 11.14 -10.02
CA LEU A 171 11.35 11.77 -9.21
C LEU A 171 10.31 12.52 -10.07
N MET A 172 10.29 12.24 -11.37
CA MET A 172 9.39 12.87 -12.35
C MET A 172 7.98 12.26 -12.33
N GLU A 173 7.02 12.94 -12.97
CA GLU A 173 5.56 12.62 -13.01
C GLU A 173 4.74 13.11 -11.81
N VAL A 174 5.07 14.30 -11.30
CA VAL A 174 4.34 14.97 -10.22
C VAL A 174 3.97 16.41 -10.60
N THR A 175 3.02 17.01 -9.90
CA THR A 175 2.46 18.34 -10.22
C THR A 175 3.22 19.47 -9.52
N GLY A 176 3.82 19.21 -8.36
CA GLY A 176 4.55 20.21 -7.59
C GLY A 176 5.13 19.66 -6.30
N ILE A 177 5.85 20.50 -5.56
CA ILE A 177 6.51 20.16 -4.30
C ILE A 177 5.78 20.83 -3.14
N LEU A 178 5.40 20.05 -2.14
CA LEU A 178 4.80 20.55 -0.90
C LEU A 178 5.88 20.86 0.14
N THR A 179 6.85 19.97 0.30
CA THR A 179 8.00 20.21 1.19
C THR A 179 9.21 19.38 0.80
N ILE A 180 10.39 19.86 1.22
CA ILE A 180 11.67 19.16 1.16
C ILE A 180 12.25 19.14 2.57
N GLU A 181 12.62 17.95 3.03
CA GLU A 181 13.16 17.72 4.36
C GLU A 181 14.49 16.97 4.26
N ALA A 182 15.43 17.34 5.12
CA ALA A 182 16.72 16.67 5.21
C ALA A 182 17.23 16.71 6.65
N SER A 183 17.86 15.63 7.08
CA SER A 183 18.59 15.61 8.36
C SER A 183 19.90 16.41 8.26
N HIS A 184 20.48 16.79 9.40
CA HIS A 184 21.63 17.68 9.50
C HIS A 184 22.90 17.20 8.75
N HIS A 185 22.93 15.94 8.30
CA HIS A 185 24.03 15.34 7.55
C HIS A 185 23.60 14.64 6.25
N GLY A 186 22.36 14.85 5.78
CA GLY A 186 21.89 14.32 4.49
C GLY A 186 21.68 12.80 4.44
N ALA A 187 21.95 12.07 5.53
CA ALA A 187 21.73 10.61 5.62
C ALA A 187 20.24 10.22 5.52
N TRP A 188 19.35 11.17 5.78
CA TRP A 188 17.92 11.01 5.57
C TRP A 188 17.38 12.24 4.86
N ARG A 189 16.66 12.02 3.76
CA ARG A 189 16.11 13.07 2.90
C ARG A 189 14.72 12.64 2.45
N ARG A 190 13.77 13.57 2.47
CA ARG A 190 12.39 13.32 2.05
C ARG A 190 11.83 14.46 1.24
N ILE A 191 11.11 14.12 0.19
CA ILE A 191 10.32 15.07 -0.59
C ILE A 191 8.86 14.63 -0.57
N ILE A 192 7.97 15.61 -0.44
CA ILE A 192 6.52 15.38 -0.50
C ILE A 192 5.98 16.15 -1.68
N PHE A 193 5.38 15.42 -2.62
CA PHE A 193 4.84 15.96 -3.85
C PHE A 193 3.34 16.20 -3.76
N LEU A 194 2.86 17.18 -4.52
CA LEU A 194 1.49 17.19 -5.03
C LEU A 194 1.47 16.43 -6.34
N ALA A 195 0.49 15.55 -6.53
CA ALA A 195 0.30 14.81 -7.78
C ALA A 195 -1.18 14.71 -8.15
N GLU A 196 -1.43 14.36 -9.41
CA GLU A 196 -2.73 14.02 -9.95
C GLU A 196 -2.65 12.65 -10.64
N PRO A 197 -3.75 11.89 -10.75
CA PRO A 197 -3.78 10.68 -11.57
C PRO A 197 -3.38 10.98 -13.01
N LEU A 198 -2.65 10.05 -13.64
CA LEU A 198 -2.31 10.17 -15.05
C LEU A 198 -3.58 10.23 -15.92
N PRO A 199 -3.58 11.04 -16.99
CA PRO A 199 -4.67 11.05 -17.97
C PRO A 199 -4.96 9.65 -18.50
N GLY A 200 -6.24 9.27 -18.55
CA GLY A 200 -6.67 7.95 -19.04
C GLY A 200 -6.57 6.81 -18.03
N SER A 201 -6.11 7.04 -16.80
CA SER A 201 -6.06 6.01 -15.73
C SER A 201 -7.42 5.58 -15.16
N GLU A 202 -8.52 6.16 -15.67
CA GLU A 202 -9.88 6.03 -15.12
C GLU A 202 -10.00 6.37 -13.62
N HIS A 203 -8.92 6.92 -13.02
CA HIS A 203 -8.76 7.14 -11.60
C HIS A 203 -9.02 5.87 -10.75
N ARG A 204 -8.75 4.69 -11.30
CA ARG A 204 -8.93 3.40 -10.62
C ARG A 204 -7.91 3.25 -9.49
N CYS A 205 -8.39 2.90 -8.29
CA CYS A 205 -7.51 2.51 -7.19
C CYS A 205 -7.08 1.05 -7.33
N LYS A 206 -5.84 0.76 -6.92
CA LYS A 206 -5.41 -0.62 -6.65
C LYS A 206 -6.33 -1.27 -5.62
N THR A 207 -6.84 -2.46 -5.91
CA THR A 207 -7.65 -3.23 -4.95
C THR A 207 -7.11 -4.62 -4.64
N LEU A 208 -6.25 -5.16 -5.50
CA LEU A 208 -5.53 -6.40 -5.27
C LEU A 208 -4.41 -6.18 -4.24
N PRO A 209 -4.36 -6.95 -3.15
CA PRO A 209 -3.27 -6.83 -2.19
C PRO A 209 -1.93 -7.28 -2.75
N ASP A 210 -0.86 -6.63 -2.30
CA ASP A 210 0.53 -7.09 -2.48
C ASP A 210 1.28 -7.01 -1.14
N VAL A 211 2.60 -7.13 -1.16
CA VAL A 211 3.45 -7.11 0.05
C VAL A 211 3.42 -5.77 0.80
N GLU A 212 3.15 -4.66 0.12
CA GLU A 212 3.21 -3.33 0.71
C GLU A 212 1.85 -2.86 1.21
N SER A 213 0.75 -3.24 0.56
CA SER A 213 -0.58 -2.71 0.91
C SER A 213 -1.74 -3.63 0.59
N ALA A 214 -2.82 -3.44 1.34
CA ALA A 214 -4.11 -4.12 1.15
C ALA A 214 -4.96 -3.51 0.01
N GLY A 215 -4.45 -2.46 -0.65
CA GLY A 215 -5.11 -1.68 -1.70
C GLY A 215 -5.27 -0.21 -1.30
N ALA A 216 -6.05 0.54 -2.08
CA ALA A 216 -6.23 1.98 -1.91
C ALA A 216 -7.68 2.40 -2.18
N CYS A 217 -8.02 3.62 -1.78
CA CYS A 217 -9.32 4.25 -2.07
C CYS A 217 -9.21 5.78 -2.06
N TRP A 218 -10.20 6.44 -2.65
CA TRP A 218 -10.30 7.90 -2.69
C TRP A 218 -11.08 8.44 -1.49
N VAL A 219 -10.49 9.39 -0.76
CA VAL A 219 -11.02 9.92 0.51
C VAL A 219 -11.28 11.42 0.40
N ALA A 220 -12.44 11.91 0.85
CA ALA A 220 -12.63 13.36 0.92
C ALA A 220 -11.80 13.96 2.06
N ALA A 221 -11.28 15.19 1.88
CA ALA A 221 -10.44 15.84 2.89
C ALA A 221 -11.10 15.92 4.28
N ALA A 222 -12.42 16.15 4.33
CA ALA A 222 -13.19 16.23 5.57
C ALA A 222 -13.35 14.88 6.31
N GLU A 223 -13.08 13.75 5.64
CA GLU A 223 -13.22 12.41 6.20
C GLU A 223 -11.90 11.88 6.80
N VAL A 224 -10.75 12.40 6.38
CA VAL A 224 -9.41 11.86 6.72
C VAL A 224 -9.20 11.75 8.23
N ALA A 225 -9.56 12.78 9.00
CA ALA A 225 -9.42 12.81 10.45
C ALA A 225 -10.30 11.78 11.20
N GLN A 226 -11.23 11.14 10.50
CA GLN A 226 -12.13 10.12 11.07
C GLN A 226 -11.69 8.70 10.73
N LEU A 227 -10.59 8.54 9.99
CA LEU A 227 -10.05 7.24 9.60
C LEU A 227 -8.95 6.81 10.58
N PRO A 228 -8.78 5.51 10.79
CA PRO A 228 -7.57 5.01 11.42
C PRO A 228 -6.39 5.28 10.48
N LEU A 229 -5.40 6.05 10.94
CA LEU A 229 -4.22 6.41 10.18
C LEU A 229 -2.98 5.69 10.75
N ARG A 230 -2.07 5.27 9.87
CA ARG A 230 -0.77 4.69 10.26
C ARG A 230 0.06 5.68 11.05
N CYS A 231 0.06 6.91 10.60
CA CYS A 231 0.58 8.07 11.29
C CYS A 231 -0.32 9.26 10.93
N GLU A 232 -0.43 10.24 11.82
CA GLU A 232 -1.29 11.40 11.58
C GLU A 232 -0.58 12.52 10.82
N SER A 233 0.76 12.59 10.92
CA SER A 233 1.54 13.77 10.51
C SER A 233 1.28 14.19 9.06
N GLU A 234 1.48 13.30 8.09
CA GLU A 234 1.40 13.68 6.68
C GLU A 234 -0.05 13.83 6.18
N PRO A 235 -0.97 12.87 6.42
CA PRO A 235 -2.34 13.02 5.96
C PRO A 235 -3.05 14.24 6.57
N LEU A 236 -2.88 14.49 7.87
CA LEU A 236 -3.56 15.61 8.55
C LEU A 236 -2.91 16.96 8.31
N THR A 237 -1.65 17.00 7.88
CA THR A 237 -0.99 18.26 7.48
C THR A 237 -1.31 18.59 6.03
N TRP A 238 -1.01 17.67 5.11
CA TRP A 238 -0.94 18.02 3.69
C TRP A 238 -2.27 17.91 2.95
N ILE A 239 -3.16 17.00 3.35
CA ILE A 239 -4.48 16.90 2.68
C ILE A 239 -5.31 18.17 2.94
N PRO A 240 -5.46 18.67 4.20
CA PRO A 240 -6.15 19.93 4.43
C PRO A 240 -5.46 21.13 3.77
N HIS A 241 -4.12 21.18 3.78
CA HIS A 241 -3.34 22.21 3.10
C HIS A 241 -3.68 22.29 1.61
N VAL A 242 -3.60 21.16 0.90
CA VAL A 242 -3.90 21.09 -0.54
C VAL A 242 -5.38 21.36 -0.81
N ALA A 243 -6.29 20.80 0.01
CA ALA A 243 -7.72 21.03 -0.13
C ALA A 243 -8.11 22.52 0.05
N GLY A 244 -7.39 23.23 0.93
CA GLY A 244 -7.55 24.67 1.17
C GLY A 244 -6.87 25.57 0.14
N GLY A 245 -6.19 25.02 -0.87
CA GLY A 245 -5.45 25.82 -1.86
C GLY A 245 -4.13 26.37 -1.34
N GLY A 246 -3.52 25.69 -0.37
CA GLY A 246 -2.21 26.04 0.15
C GLY A 246 -1.12 26.08 -0.94
N PRO A 247 -0.05 26.85 -0.73
CA PRO A 247 1.01 27.02 -1.72
C PRO A 247 1.69 25.70 -2.07
N VAL A 248 2.10 25.60 -3.35
CA VAL A 248 2.84 24.47 -3.92
C VAL A 248 4.01 25.05 -4.69
N LEU A 249 5.21 24.53 -4.44
CA LEU A 249 6.43 24.96 -5.12
C LEU A 249 6.54 24.25 -6.49
N PRO A 250 7.10 24.91 -7.51
CA PRO A 250 7.30 24.29 -8.82
C PRO A 250 8.40 23.22 -8.78
N LEU A 251 8.34 22.27 -9.71
CA LEU A 251 9.38 21.27 -9.97
C LEU A 251 10.48 21.85 -10.87
N ASP A 252 11.11 22.93 -10.42
CA ASP A 252 12.18 23.58 -11.16
C ASP A 252 13.35 23.86 -10.21
N PRO A 253 14.50 23.19 -10.36
CA PRO A 253 15.69 23.45 -9.57
C PRO A 253 16.18 24.91 -9.62
N ALA A 254 15.90 25.64 -10.70
CA ALA A 254 16.25 27.07 -10.80
C ALA A 254 15.38 27.94 -9.88
N VAL A 255 14.13 27.54 -9.66
CA VAL A 255 13.18 28.22 -8.75
C VAL A 255 13.27 27.67 -7.33
N VAL A 256 13.61 26.38 -7.18
CA VAL A 256 13.76 25.67 -5.91
C VAL A 256 15.18 25.10 -5.79
N PRO A 257 16.21 25.94 -5.50
CA PRO A 257 17.60 25.48 -5.45
C PRO A 257 17.87 24.40 -4.40
N GLN A 258 16.99 24.29 -3.39
CA GLN A 258 17.05 23.24 -2.38
C GLN A 258 16.91 21.84 -2.98
N LEU A 259 16.19 21.70 -4.10
CA LEU A 259 15.94 20.42 -4.75
C LEU A 259 17.26 19.79 -5.23
N GLY A 260 18.08 20.53 -5.98
CA GLY A 260 19.40 20.07 -6.42
C GLY A 260 20.42 19.95 -5.29
N ARG A 261 20.27 20.73 -4.21
CA ARG A 261 21.16 20.62 -3.03
C ARG A 261 20.86 19.38 -2.19
N VAL A 262 19.58 19.05 -2.01
CA VAL A 262 19.16 17.91 -1.17
C VAL A 262 19.21 16.62 -1.97
N PHE A 263 18.81 16.62 -3.25
CA PHE A 263 18.79 15.44 -4.12
C PHE A 263 19.73 15.59 -5.32
N PRO A 264 21.06 15.79 -5.12
CA PRO A 264 22.01 15.92 -6.23
C PRO A 264 22.18 14.63 -7.04
N ASP A 265 21.80 13.49 -6.47
CA ASP A 265 22.03 12.15 -7.02
C ASP A 265 20.84 11.62 -7.85
N TYR A 266 19.74 12.39 -7.95
CA TYR A 266 18.50 11.98 -8.58
C TYR A 266 18.17 12.86 -9.77
N THR A 267 17.61 12.26 -10.81
CA THR A 267 17.04 13.03 -11.92
C THR A 267 15.70 13.59 -11.49
N LEU A 268 15.54 14.90 -11.68
CA LEU A 268 14.41 15.72 -11.23
C LEU A 268 13.66 16.26 -12.44
#